data_AF-A0A7V9GA72-F1
#
_entry.id   AF-A0A7V9GA72-F1
#
_cell.length_a   1.000
_cell.length_b   1.000
_cell.length_c   1.000
_cell.angle_alpha   90.00
_cell.angle_beta   90.00
_cell.angle_gamma   90.00
#
_symmetry.space_group_name_H-M   'P 1'
#
loop_
_entity.id
_entity.type
_entity.pdbx_description
1 polymer ?
#
loop_
_entity_poly.entity_id
_entity_poly.type
_entity_poly.pdbx_seq_one_letter_code
_entity_poly.pdbx_strand_id
1 'polypeptide(L)'
;MFFSLTAFAQNKFEGYNLFLDVPDTQKAATCALRYSAPTTDITITDLNRSTPMKLSSCGDATARVTQSNSSTAVMRASSTNYKWCFSGEDKRYRISFKGDSYVGQVTYDWIATPETPGIYNIKDFGAVGDGTTDNTTAFKSAMAFIASRNGGTLQIPEGDFVVGSTVALPSGIIIQGISGITTGAPTNNVVKENPSRIRLKGTNRALFRIGECVENIAIRDLELYGSSNENTSGIEAVGAFMSSQNFYFERVVFNNFNRGFYAHGLPITTFAWQFDYVKFNHCRFVYNRDAGIYSDVINSDWKIEGSMFLNPKRTPQQNANSMHFEHAGDILVSDTYGGGFTNAIGGIYLDVTDSAAITVINSQSESMTAALVYNGAVLPDAGDYSYPIMFVNNIFDAPIIFKARRTFVSTGNLYGPKTFRTDERLRVYSTGDRFCYDGYTLGCQNAMSSNNFDKATVVFMTGQPDEGMVKGRSTFFGTDVQFGAMVQMPSLLQNALPAGKPNGSMVYCSDCRRDTTPCQAGGSGAPAMVVGNQWICL
;
A
#
# COMPACT_ATOMS: atom_id res chain seq x y z
N MET A 1 -6.57 -64.95 25.26
CA MET A 1 -5.33 -64.34 24.74
C MET A 1 -5.68 -63.66 23.42
N PHE A 2 -5.95 -62.35 23.46
CA PHE A 2 -6.10 -61.51 22.27
C PHE A 2 -5.22 -60.29 22.52
N PHE A 3 -4.00 -60.30 21.97
CA PHE A 3 -3.15 -59.12 21.92
C PHE A 3 -3.71 -58.21 20.82
N SER A 4 -4.45 -57.17 21.21
CA SER A 4 -4.74 -56.03 20.33
C SER A 4 -3.46 -55.23 20.13
N LEU A 5 -2.67 -55.58 19.11
CA LEU A 5 -1.64 -54.71 18.57
C LEU A 5 -2.34 -53.60 17.78
N THR A 6 -2.69 -52.50 18.45
CA THR A 6 -2.92 -51.23 17.76
C THR A 6 -1.57 -50.79 17.19
N ALA A 7 -1.31 -51.14 15.93
CA ALA A 7 -0.22 -50.58 15.16
C ALA A 7 -0.58 -49.11 14.89
N PHE A 8 -0.04 -48.20 15.70
CA PHE A 8 -0.11 -46.76 15.39
C PHE A 8 0.69 -46.52 14.11
N ALA A 9 0.09 -45.82 13.14
CA ALA A 9 0.81 -45.37 11.95
C ALA A 9 1.92 -44.40 12.38
N GLN A 10 3.15 -44.65 11.95
CA GLN A 10 4.27 -43.74 12.23
C GLN A 10 4.23 -42.57 11.24
N ASN A 11 4.06 -41.36 11.78
CA ASN A 11 4.10 -40.12 11.03
C ASN A 11 5.55 -39.66 10.88
N LYS A 12 5.96 -39.30 9.66
CA LYS A 12 7.29 -38.72 9.39
C LYS A 12 7.29 -37.24 9.71
N PHE A 13 8.35 -36.76 10.34
CA PHE A 13 8.62 -35.35 10.60
C PHE A 13 9.99 -34.98 10.02
N GLU A 14 10.06 -33.89 9.28
CA GLU A 14 11.32 -33.34 8.80
C GLU A 14 11.32 -31.82 8.79
N GLY A 15 12.51 -31.24 9.01
CA GLY A 15 12.71 -29.80 9.05
C GLY A 15 14.18 -29.44 9.19
N TYR A 16 14.43 -28.18 9.54
CA TYR A 16 15.78 -27.62 9.73
C TYR A 16 15.86 -26.91 11.07
N ASN A 17 17.08 -26.71 11.56
CA ASN A 17 17.35 -25.85 12.71
C ASN A 17 17.28 -24.38 12.30
N LEU A 18 16.10 -23.92 11.86
CA LEU A 18 15.90 -22.56 11.41
C LEU A 18 15.25 -21.73 12.51
N PHE A 19 15.52 -20.44 12.54
CA PHE A 19 14.69 -19.49 13.25
C PHE A 19 14.33 -18.35 12.31
N LEU A 20 13.05 -18.00 12.36
CA LEU A 20 12.43 -16.99 11.52
C LEU A 20 12.02 -15.81 12.41
N ASP A 21 12.72 -14.70 12.25
CA ASP A 21 12.56 -13.50 13.05
C ASP A 21 13.15 -12.28 12.34
N VAL A 22 12.53 -11.12 12.55
CA VAL A 22 12.95 -9.86 11.93
C VAL A 22 13.43 -8.90 13.02
N PRO A 23 14.75 -8.82 13.26
CA PRO A 23 15.31 -7.86 14.19
C PRO A 23 15.19 -6.44 13.63
N ASP A 24 15.08 -5.48 14.54
CA ASP A 24 15.17 -4.02 14.30
C ASP A 24 16.39 -3.40 15.01
N THR A 25 17.23 -4.23 15.63
CA THR A 25 18.42 -3.85 16.40
C THR A 25 19.73 -4.29 15.74
N GLN A 26 19.66 -4.90 14.55
CA GLN A 26 20.82 -5.44 13.84
C GLN A 26 21.87 -4.36 13.53
N LYS A 27 23.14 -4.78 13.53
CA LYS A 27 24.29 -3.91 13.22
C LYS A 27 24.98 -4.25 11.89
N ALA A 28 24.53 -5.31 11.24
CA ALA A 28 25.00 -5.79 9.95
C ALA A 28 23.85 -6.51 9.23
N ALA A 29 24.05 -6.83 7.94
CA ALA A 29 23.08 -7.57 7.13
C ALA A 29 22.58 -8.82 7.86
N THR A 30 21.27 -8.89 8.07
CA THR A 30 20.65 -9.94 8.89
C THR A 30 19.32 -10.36 8.27
N CYS A 31 19.35 -11.41 7.45
CA CYS A 31 18.16 -11.96 6.83
C CYS A 31 17.13 -12.45 7.86
N ALA A 32 15.84 -12.39 7.52
CA ALA A 32 14.76 -12.85 8.40
C ALA A 32 14.84 -14.35 8.74
N LEU A 33 15.30 -15.16 7.78
CA LEU A 33 15.50 -16.61 7.94
C LEU A 33 16.98 -16.90 8.20
N ARG A 34 17.27 -17.62 9.29
CA ARG A 34 18.63 -17.94 9.74
C ARG A 34 18.66 -19.37 10.29
N TYR A 35 19.85 -19.95 10.42
CA TYR A 35 20.04 -21.34 10.85
C TYR A 35 20.95 -21.46 12.08
N SER A 36 20.62 -22.37 12.99
CA SER A 36 21.45 -22.76 14.12
C SER A 36 22.44 -23.85 13.70
N ALA A 37 23.56 -23.96 14.42
CA ALA A 37 24.56 -24.97 14.16
C ALA A 37 23.97 -26.40 14.28
N PRO A 38 24.47 -27.39 13.51
CA PRO A 38 24.00 -28.77 13.61
C PRO A 38 24.30 -29.43 14.97
N THR A 39 25.25 -28.85 15.72
CA THR A 39 25.60 -29.26 17.09
C THR A 39 24.57 -28.84 18.14
N THR A 40 23.61 -27.98 17.79
CA THR A 40 22.55 -27.53 18.69
C THR A 40 21.60 -28.68 19.01
N ASP A 41 21.39 -28.92 20.31
CA ASP A 41 20.40 -29.89 20.79
C ASP A 41 18.98 -29.39 20.53
N ILE A 42 18.19 -30.26 19.91
CA ILE A 42 16.79 -30.07 19.59
C ILE A 42 15.98 -30.92 20.56
N THR A 43 15.18 -30.28 21.40
CA THR A 43 14.25 -30.97 22.31
C THR A 43 12.93 -31.19 21.61
N ILE A 44 12.52 -32.45 21.48
CA ILE A 44 11.21 -32.86 21.00
C ILE A 44 10.35 -33.15 22.23
N THR A 45 9.19 -32.51 22.32
CA THR A 45 8.23 -32.66 23.41
C THR A 45 6.89 -33.13 22.87
N ASP A 46 6.36 -34.17 23.47
CA ASP A 46 5.02 -34.67 23.18
C ASP A 46 3.93 -33.70 23.68
N LEU A 47 3.04 -33.33 22.76
CA LEU A 47 1.90 -32.45 23.01
C LEU A 47 0.62 -33.23 23.36
N ASN A 48 0.58 -34.54 23.11
CA ASN A 48 -0.59 -35.39 23.30
C ASN A 48 -0.27 -36.61 24.16
N ARG A 49 -0.43 -36.45 25.48
CA ARG A 49 -0.16 -37.52 26.47
C ARG A 49 -1.09 -38.73 26.39
N SER A 50 -2.10 -38.73 25.52
CA SER A 50 -2.95 -39.90 25.31
C SER A 50 -2.28 -40.99 24.48
N THR A 51 -1.21 -40.64 23.75
CA THR A 51 -0.42 -41.55 22.91
C THR A 51 0.99 -41.68 23.51
N PRO A 52 1.51 -42.91 23.70
CA PRO A 52 2.89 -43.07 24.16
C PRO A 52 3.87 -42.57 23.10
N MET A 53 4.78 -41.68 23.49
CA MET A 53 5.85 -41.18 22.61
C MET A 53 6.89 -42.27 22.32
N LYS A 54 7.03 -42.70 21.06
CA LYS A 54 8.15 -43.52 20.58
C LYS A 54 8.68 -42.96 19.26
N LEU A 55 9.89 -42.43 19.33
CA LEU A 55 10.52 -41.81 18.18
C LEU A 55 11.61 -42.70 17.57
N SER A 56 11.72 -42.66 16.24
CA SER A 56 12.82 -43.28 15.49
C SER A 56 13.43 -42.27 14.51
N SER A 57 14.75 -42.34 14.28
CA SER A 57 15.40 -41.52 13.25
C SER A 57 15.01 -41.96 11.85
N CYS A 58 14.90 -41.03 10.90
CA CYS A 58 14.74 -41.38 9.49
C CYS A 58 16.06 -41.97 8.93
N GLY A 59 15.97 -42.95 8.02
CA GLY A 59 17.14 -43.70 7.50
C GLY A 59 18.15 -42.88 6.68
N ASP A 60 17.81 -41.65 6.32
CA ASP A 60 18.58 -40.69 5.53
C ASP A 60 19.16 -39.53 6.36
N ALA A 61 18.70 -39.35 7.60
CA ALA A 61 19.20 -38.31 8.49
C ALA A 61 20.30 -38.89 9.39
N THR A 62 21.49 -38.28 9.39
CA THR A 62 22.56 -38.56 10.37
C THR A 62 22.18 -38.11 11.81
N ALA A 63 20.90 -37.80 12.04
CA ALA A 63 20.33 -37.34 13.29
C ALA A 63 20.06 -38.53 14.22
N ARG A 64 20.71 -38.57 15.39
CA ARG A 64 20.39 -39.53 16.45
C ARG A 64 19.28 -38.97 17.32
N VAL A 65 18.19 -39.71 17.49
CA VAL A 65 17.10 -39.39 18.43
C VAL A 65 17.31 -40.20 19.69
N THR A 66 17.42 -39.52 20.83
CA THR A 66 17.61 -40.14 22.15
C THR A 66 16.43 -39.77 23.04
N GLN A 67 15.57 -40.73 23.34
CA GLN A 67 14.44 -40.52 24.24
C GLN A 67 14.95 -40.26 25.67
N SER A 68 14.57 -39.12 26.24
CA SER A 68 15.01 -38.70 27.58
C SER A 68 14.03 -39.16 28.66
N ASN A 69 12.73 -39.11 28.39
CA ASN A 69 11.66 -39.64 29.24
C ASN A 69 10.40 -39.95 28.41
N SER A 70 9.27 -40.22 29.07
CA SER A 70 8.00 -40.57 28.41
C SER A 70 7.37 -39.45 27.59
N SER A 71 7.86 -38.22 27.69
CA SER A 71 7.30 -37.03 27.02
C SER A 71 8.34 -36.16 26.30
N THR A 72 9.63 -36.49 26.42
CA THR A 72 10.69 -35.72 25.76
C THR A 72 11.78 -36.60 25.17
N ALA A 73 12.34 -36.14 24.06
CA ALA A 73 13.51 -36.70 23.40
C ALA A 73 14.43 -35.57 22.93
N VAL A 74 15.70 -35.90 22.69
CA VAL A 74 16.69 -34.97 22.13
C VAL A 74 17.17 -35.51 20.79
N MET A 75 17.34 -34.62 19.83
CA MET A 75 17.98 -34.93 18.55
C MET A 75 18.92 -33.81 18.11
N ARG A 76 19.74 -34.08 17.09
CA ARG A 76 20.60 -33.09 16.43
C ARG A 76 20.38 -33.15 14.93
N ALA A 77 20.54 -32.01 14.25
CA ALA A 77 20.48 -31.96 12.80
C ALA A 77 21.73 -32.58 12.16
N SER A 78 21.62 -32.94 10.88
CA SER A 78 22.76 -33.41 10.09
C SER A 78 23.80 -32.31 9.90
N SER A 79 25.07 -32.66 10.07
CA SER A 79 26.20 -31.77 9.81
C SER A 79 26.39 -31.43 8.33
N THR A 80 25.75 -32.16 7.41
CA THR A 80 25.91 -31.97 5.96
C THR A 80 24.92 -30.96 5.40
N ASN A 81 23.67 -30.98 5.87
CA ASN A 81 22.59 -30.17 5.29
C ASN A 81 21.67 -29.50 6.32
N TYR A 82 22.02 -29.53 7.62
CA TYR A 82 21.27 -28.89 8.71
C TYR A 82 19.83 -29.42 8.86
N LYS A 83 19.50 -30.55 8.23
CA LYS A 83 18.20 -31.19 8.28
C LYS A 83 18.11 -32.13 9.47
N TRP A 84 16.96 -32.18 10.10
CA TRP A 84 16.59 -33.20 11.06
C TRP A 84 15.37 -33.96 10.56
N CYS A 85 15.25 -35.23 10.96
CA CYS A 85 14.12 -36.07 10.61
C CYS A 85 13.90 -37.17 11.66
N PHE A 86 12.64 -37.41 12.02
CA PHE A 86 12.24 -38.51 12.88
C PHE A 86 10.83 -39.00 12.51
N SER A 87 10.46 -40.19 12.98
CA SER A 87 9.08 -40.68 12.94
C SER A 87 8.52 -40.79 14.35
N GLY A 88 7.21 -40.55 14.51
CA GLY A 88 6.51 -40.64 15.79
C GLY A 88 5.02 -40.95 15.62
N GLU A 89 4.32 -41.26 16.71
CA GLU A 89 2.91 -41.66 16.69
C GLU A 89 1.94 -40.51 16.49
N ASP A 90 2.25 -39.34 17.06
CA ASP A 90 1.39 -38.18 16.97
C ASP A 90 1.56 -37.45 15.64
N LYS A 91 0.58 -36.62 15.32
CA LYS A 91 0.62 -35.75 14.13
C LYS A 91 1.34 -34.42 14.40
N ARG A 92 1.68 -34.13 15.65
CA ARG A 92 2.30 -32.87 16.06
C ARG A 92 3.18 -33.05 17.29
N TYR A 93 4.38 -32.50 17.24
CA TYR A 93 5.31 -32.44 18.37
C TYR A 93 5.81 -31.01 18.56
N ARG A 94 6.15 -30.63 19.79
CA ARG A 94 6.84 -29.38 20.05
C ARG A 94 8.34 -29.56 19.92
N ILE A 95 8.97 -28.68 19.15
CA ILE A 95 10.39 -28.66 18.88
C ILE A 95 10.97 -27.37 19.45
N SER A 96 11.95 -27.49 20.34
CA SER A 96 12.60 -26.35 20.98
C SER A 96 14.12 -26.47 20.94
N PHE A 97 14.80 -25.36 20.68
CA PHE A 97 16.27 -25.31 20.65
C PHE A 97 16.76 -23.88 20.93
N LYS A 98 18.06 -23.75 21.20
CA LYS A 98 18.71 -22.44 21.38
C LYS A 98 18.81 -21.71 20.04
N GLY A 99 18.25 -20.50 19.97
CA GLY A 99 18.39 -19.57 18.85
C GLY A 99 19.65 -18.70 18.96
N ASP A 100 19.65 -17.58 18.25
CA ASP A 100 20.77 -16.65 18.16
C ASP A 100 20.66 -15.49 19.17
N SER A 101 21.49 -14.46 18.97
CA SER A 101 21.50 -13.24 19.77
C SER A 101 20.21 -12.41 19.68
N TYR A 102 19.33 -12.69 18.72
CA TYR A 102 18.08 -11.94 18.52
C TYR A 102 16.86 -12.68 19.07
N VAL A 103 16.76 -14.00 18.88
CA VAL A 103 15.51 -14.76 19.12
C VAL A 103 15.51 -15.55 20.44
N GLY A 104 16.66 -15.73 21.10
CA GLY A 104 16.72 -16.50 22.34
C GLY A 104 16.28 -17.96 22.14
N GLN A 105 15.46 -18.52 23.02
CA GLN A 105 14.95 -19.89 22.84
C GLN A 105 13.84 -19.94 21.79
N VAL A 106 14.00 -20.83 20.81
CA VAL A 106 13.04 -21.04 19.71
C VAL A 106 12.12 -22.19 20.08
N THR A 107 10.83 -22.07 19.76
CA THR A 107 9.82 -23.12 19.97
C THR A 107 8.83 -23.13 18.82
N TYR A 108 8.65 -24.28 18.21
CA TYR A 108 7.67 -24.54 17.15
C TYR A 108 6.87 -25.80 17.45
N ASP A 109 5.57 -25.77 17.21
CA ASP A 109 4.70 -26.94 17.16
C ASP A 109 4.71 -27.49 15.73
N TRP A 110 5.59 -28.47 15.48
CA TRP A 110 5.84 -29.02 14.16
C TRP A 110 4.86 -30.14 13.84
N ILE A 111 4.32 -30.14 12.63
CA ILE A 111 3.37 -31.14 12.16
C ILE A 111 4.07 -32.25 11.37
N ALA A 112 3.40 -33.40 11.25
CA ALA A 112 3.81 -34.47 10.36
C ALA A 112 3.92 -33.97 8.91
N THR A 113 4.90 -34.46 8.16
CA THR A 113 5.04 -34.18 6.74
C THR A 113 3.78 -34.66 6.01
N PRO A 114 3.01 -33.75 5.36
CA PRO A 114 1.79 -34.14 4.67
C PRO A 114 2.10 -34.86 3.36
N GLU A 115 1.17 -35.71 2.92
CA GLU A 115 1.29 -36.43 1.64
C GLU A 115 1.28 -35.49 0.43
N THR A 116 0.56 -34.37 0.54
CA THR A 116 0.47 -33.33 -0.50
C THR A 116 1.04 -32.01 0.03
N PRO A 117 2.35 -31.75 -0.17
CA PRO A 117 2.97 -30.52 0.29
C PRO A 117 2.52 -29.31 -0.56
N GLY A 118 2.54 -28.13 0.04
CA GLY A 118 2.32 -26.85 -0.64
C GLY A 118 1.11 -26.06 -0.13
N ILE A 119 0.15 -26.71 0.55
CA ILE A 119 -1.00 -26.06 1.18
C ILE A 119 -1.13 -26.59 2.61
N TYR A 120 -1.21 -25.70 3.59
CA TYR A 120 -1.22 -26.04 5.01
C TYR A 120 -2.31 -25.27 5.73
N ASN A 121 -3.08 -25.93 6.61
CA ASN A 121 -4.11 -25.26 7.39
C ASN A 121 -3.54 -24.79 8.73
N ILE A 122 -3.83 -23.55 9.13
CA ILE A 122 -3.37 -23.03 10.42
C ILE A 122 -3.85 -23.86 11.63
N LYS A 123 -4.99 -24.57 11.49
CA LYS A 123 -5.53 -25.47 12.52
C LYS A 123 -4.66 -26.71 12.74
N ASP A 124 -3.90 -27.17 11.73
CA ASP A 124 -2.97 -28.30 11.89
C ASP A 124 -1.86 -27.96 12.90
N PHE A 125 -1.45 -26.68 12.94
CA PHE A 125 -0.50 -26.14 13.90
C PHE A 125 -1.11 -25.82 15.27
N GLY A 126 -2.40 -26.14 15.48
CA GLY A 126 -3.07 -26.01 16.77
C GLY A 126 -3.80 -24.69 16.99
N ALA A 127 -3.98 -23.90 15.94
CA ALA A 127 -4.75 -22.68 16.07
C ALA A 127 -6.25 -22.94 16.30
N VAL A 128 -6.86 -22.12 17.16
CA VAL A 128 -8.28 -22.10 17.47
C VAL A 128 -8.81 -20.69 17.17
N GLY A 129 -9.70 -20.60 16.18
CA GLY A 129 -10.28 -19.34 15.71
C GLY A 129 -11.50 -18.89 16.52
N ASP A 130 -11.41 -18.91 17.85
CA ASP A 130 -12.51 -18.61 18.78
C ASP A 130 -12.53 -17.15 19.27
N GLY A 131 -11.61 -16.32 18.79
CA GLY A 131 -11.47 -14.91 19.19
C GLY A 131 -10.85 -14.68 20.57
N THR A 132 -10.38 -15.73 21.25
CA THR A 132 -9.83 -15.65 22.62
C THR A 132 -8.49 -16.39 22.79
N THR A 133 -8.33 -17.54 22.15
CA THR A 133 -7.12 -18.38 22.20
C THR A 133 -5.96 -17.65 21.54
N ASP A 134 -4.81 -17.60 22.21
CA ASP A 134 -3.58 -17.04 21.62
C ASP A 134 -2.95 -18.06 20.66
N ASN A 135 -3.01 -17.74 19.38
CA ASN A 135 -2.55 -18.56 18.27
C ASN A 135 -1.11 -18.24 17.85
N THR A 136 -0.39 -17.41 18.60
CA THR A 136 0.98 -16.97 18.25
C THR A 136 1.90 -18.13 17.90
N THR A 137 1.95 -19.18 18.73
CA THR A 137 2.82 -20.34 18.47
C THR A 137 2.41 -21.07 17.20
N ALA A 138 1.11 -21.24 16.94
CA ALA A 138 0.62 -21.89 15.73
C ALA A 138 1.05 -21.12 14.47
N PHE A 139 0.91 -19.79 14.47
CA PHE A 139 1.39 -18.95 13.36
C PHE A 139 2.90 -19.04 13.19
N LYS A 140 3.70 -18.82 14.25
CA LYS A 140 5.17 -18.92 14.16
C LYS A 140 5.63 -20.29 13.65
N SER A 141 4.96 -21.35 14.06
CA SER A 141 5.24 -22.72 13.63
C SER A 141 4.90 -22.93 12.16
N ALA A 142 3.73 -22.44 11.71
CA ALA A 142 3.32 -22.51 10.31
C ALA A 142 4.31 -21.76 9.40
N MET A 143 4.72 -20.55 9.78
CA MET A 143 5.71 -19.77 9.02
C MET A 143 7.05 -20.52 8.92
N ALA A 144 7.57 -21.04 10.03
CA ALA A 144 8.81 -21.82 10.05
C ALA A 144 8.72 -23.10 9.21
N PHE A 145 7.59 -23.81 9.29
CA PHE A 145 7.34 -25.03 8.52
C PHE A 145 7.29 -24.76 7.02
N ILE A 146 6.65 -23.68 6.60
CA ILE A 146 6.59 -23.25 5.19
C ILE A 146 7.96 -22.78 4.71
N ALA A 147 8.70 -22.03 5.54
CA ALA A 147 10.06 -21.58 5.24
C ALA A 147 11.01 -22.76 4.97
N SER A 148 10.94 -23.82 5.77
CA SER A 148 11.73 -25.05 5.55
C SER A 148 11.43 -25.79 4.24
N ARG A 149 10.34 -25.43 3.56
CA ARG A 149 9.88 -26.03 2.31
C ARG A 149 9.95 -25.06 1.13
N ASN A 150 10.67 -23.94 1.32
CA ASN A 150 10.88 -22.91 0.31
C ASN A 150 9.56 -22.27 -0.20
N GLY A 151 8.58 -22.11 0.70
CA GLY A 151 7.30 -21.46 0.39
C GLY A 151 6.10 -22.41 0.42
N GLY A 152 4.93 -21.84 0.13
CA GLY A 152 3.65 -22.55 0.16
C GLY A 152 2.49 -21.65 0.61
N THR A 153 1.28 -22.22 0.62
CA THR A 153 0.06 -21.54 1.01
C THR A 153 -0.35 -21.90 2.42
N LEU A 154 -0.49 -20.92 3.30
CA LEU A 154 -1.13 -21.03 4.60
C LEU A 154 -2.61 -20.66 4.48
N GLN A 155 -3.50 -21.63 4.69
CA GLN A 155 -4.94 -21.42 4.73
C GLN A 155 -5.39 -20.95 6.11
N ILE A 156 -6.15 -19.86 6.11
CA ILE A 156 -6.85 -19.31 7.27
C ILE A 156 -8.35 -19.61 7.06
N PRO A 157 -8.88 -20.68 7.68
CA PRO A 157 -10.28 -21.04 7.53
C PRO A 157 -11.17 -20.07 8.32
N GLU A 158 -12.48 -20.35 8.37
CA GLU A 158 -13.39 -19.58 9.22
C GLU A 158 -12.94 -19.59 10.69
N GLY A 159 -12.89 -18.40 11.28
CA GLY A 159 -12.52 -18.13 12.65
C GLY A 159 -11.88 -16.76 12.87
N ASP A 160 -11.79 -16.37 14.13
CA ASP A 160 -11.03 -15.21 14.60
C ASP A 160 -9.79 -15.66 15.37
N PHE A 161 -8.63 -15.51 14.76
CA PHE A 161 -7.38 -16.02 15.28
C PHE A 161 -6.59 -14.91 15.97
N VAL A 162 -6.62 -14.89 17.31
CA VAL A 162 -5.88 -13.91 18.11
C VAL A 162 -4.39 -14.24 18.09
N VAL A 163 -3.55 -13.23 17.86
CA VAL A 163 -2.09 -13.29 17.92
C VAL A 163 -1.60 -12.26 18.93
N GLY A 164 -0.90 -12.74 19.95
CA GLY A 164 -0.37 -11.92 21.04
C GLY A 164 0.99 -11.28 20.77
N SER A 165 1.77 -11.72 19.78
CA SER A 165 3.07 -11.11 19.45
C SER A 165 3.38 -11.17 17.95
N THR A 166 4.28 -10.30 17.50
CA THR A 166 4.71 -10.19 16.10
C THR A 166 5.12 -11.54 15.52
N VAL A 167 4.67 -11.81 14.29
CA VAL A 167 5.00 -13.01 13.51
C VAL A 167 5.80 -12.60 12.28
N ALA A 168 7.02 -13.11 12.14
CA ALA A 168 7.85 -12.89 10.97
C ALA A 168 7.34 -13.70 9.76
N LEU A 169 7.32 -13.08 8.58
CA LEU A 169 6.92 -13.72 7.33
C LEU A 169 8.15 -14.19 6.54
N PRO A 170 8.19 -15.45 6.07
CA PRO A 170 9.29 -15.96 5.25
C PRO A 170 9.05 -15.70 3.75
N SER A 171 10.08 -15.86 2.94
CA SER A 171 9.97 -15.82 1.48
C SER A 171 9.03 -16.91 0.94
N GLY A 172 8.33 -16.61 -0.15
CA GLY A 172 7.50 -17.56 -0.90
C GLY A 172 6.19 -17.98 -0.22
N ILE A 173 5.77 -17.30 0.86
CA ILE A 173 4.51 -17.60 1.53
C ILE A 173 3.32 -16.92 0.85
N ILE A 174 2.22 -17.67 0.74
CA ILE A 174 0.89 -17.14 0.44
C ILE A 174 0.01 -17.34 1.68
N ILE A 175 -0.48 -16.28 2.32
CA ILE A 175 -1.49 -16.38 3.38
C ILE A 175 -2.86 -16.14 2.74
N GLN A 176 -3.76 -17.10 2.83
CA GLN A 176 -5.05 -17.04 2.16
C GLN A 176 -6.18 -17.34 3.14
N GLY A 177 -7.08 -16.38 3.28
CA GLY A 177 -8.36 -16.61 3.95
C GLY A 177 -9.47 -17.03 2.98
N ILE A 178 -10.71 -16.90 3.45
CA ILE A 178 -11.92 -17.25 2.68
C ILE A 178 -12.75 -16.04 2.23
N SER A 179 -12.42 -14.83 2.70
CA SER A 179 -13.19 -13.62 2.38
C SER A 179 -12.44 -12.31 2.66
N GLY A 180 -12.45 -11.39 1.70
CA GLY A 180 -11.93 -10.02 1.84
C GLY A 180 -12.94 -8.96 2.30
N ILE A 181 -14.07 -9.35 2.90
CA ILE A 181 -15.09 -8.39 3.37
C ILE A 181 -14.66 -7.70 4.68
N THR A 182 -14.89 -6.41 4.83
CA THR A 182 -14.57 -5.73 6.10
C THR A 182 -15.54 -6.11 7.21
N THR A 183 -15.07 -6.20 8.47
CA THR A 183 -15.96 -6.28 9.64
C THR A 183 -16.96 -5.11 9.62
N GLY A 184 -18.24 -5.42 9.74
CA GLY A 184 -19.33 -4.43 9.67
C GLY A 184 -19.69 -3.95 8.26
N ALA A 185 -19.25 -4.64 7.21
CA ALA A 185 -19.70 -4.36 5.85
C ALA A 185 -21.25 -4.47 5.75
N PRO A 186 -21.92 -3.55 5.01
CA PRO A 186 -23.39 -3.48 4.89
C PRO A 186 -23.92 -4.56 3.94
N THR A 187 -23.54 -5.82 4.18
CA THR A 187 -24.00 -6.99 3.41
C THR A 187 -25.35 -7.49 3.90
N ASN A 188 -25.75 -7.11 5.12
CA ASN A 188 -27.00 -7.47 5.75
C ASN A 188 -27.29 -6.51 6.94
N ASN A 189 -28.51 -6.58 7.51
CA ASN A 189 -28.94 -5.70 8.62
C ASN A 189 -28.33 -6.06 9.98
N VAL A 190 -27.40 -7.02 10.04
CA VAL A 190 -26.66 -7.45 11.23
C VAL A 190 -25.17 -7.18 11.01
N VAL A 191 -24.57 -6.44 11.93
CA VAL A 191 -23.11 -6.23 11.94
C VAL A 191 -22.45 -7.57 12.23
N LYS A 192 -21.60 -8.04 11.31
CA LYS A 192 -20.81 -9.26 11.43
C LYS A 192 -19.33 -8.98 11.33
N GLU A 193 -18.56 -9.82 12.00
CA GLU A 193 -17.10 -9.86 11.83
C GLU A 193 -16.76 -10.52 10.49
N ASN A 194 -15.57 -10.24 9.95
CA ASN A 194 -15.06 -11.00 8.81
C ASN A 194 -14.92 -12.49 9.21
N PRO A 195 -15.38 -13.43 8.37
CA PRO A 195 -15.34 -14.86 8.69
C PRO A 195 -13.91 -15.43 8.80
N SER A 196 -12.90 -14.83 8.18
CA SER A 196 -11.48 -15.20 8.31
C SER A 196 -10.67 -13.97 8.73
N ARG A 197 -10.45 -13.86 10.05
CA ARG A 197 -9.77 -12.72 10.66
C ARG A 197 -8.55 -13.16 11.47
N ILE A 198 -7.46 -12.39 11.34
CA ILE A 198 -6.29 -12.49 12.20
C ILE A 198 -6.25 -11.23 13.06
N ARG A 199 -6.39 -11.39 14.37
CA ARG A 199 -6.52 -10.29 15.33
C ARG A 199 -5.23 -10.10 16.11
N LEU A 200 -4.62 -8.92 16.01
CA LEU A 200 -3.52 -8.52 16.87
C LEU A 200 -4.02 -8.08 18.25
N LYS A 201 -3.45 -8.65 19.32
CA LYS A 201 -3.70 -8.23 20.70
C LYS A 201 -2.50 -7.44 21.24
N GLY A 202 -2.80 -6.32 21.89
CA GLY A 202 -1.80 -5.45 22.55
C GLY A 202 -1.47 -4.18 21.78
N THR A 203 -0.43 -3.49 22.23
CA THR A 203 0.06 -2.21 21.70
C THR A 203 1.56 -2.31 21.37
N ASN A 204 2.09 -1.30 20.67
CA ASN A 204 3.53 -1.18 20.36
C ASN A 204 4.12 -2.41 19.66
N ARG A 205 3.42 -2.95 18.65
CA ARG A 205 3.84 -4.14 17.91
C ARG A 205 3.13 -4.26 16.56
N ALA A 206 3.75 -4.94 15.63
CA ALA A 206 3.10 -5.36 14.39
C ALA A 206 2.42 -6.73 14.54
N LEU A 207 1.43 -7.02 13.71
CA LEU A 207 0.90 -8.37 13.58
C LEU A 207 1.88 -9.24 12.79
N PHE A 208 2.19 -8.81 11.57
CA PHE A 208 3.22 -9.42 10.75
C PHE A 208 4.42 -8.51 10.57
N ARG A 209 5.61 -9.09 10.49
CA ARG A 209 6.83 -8.37 10.19
C ARG A 209 7.57 -9.00 9.01
N ILE A 210 8.03 -8.17 8.08
CA ILE A 210 8.83 -8.52 6.92
C ILE A 210 10.22 -7.92 7.13
N GLY A 211 11.26 -8.71 6.93
CA GLY A 211 12.64 -8.31 7.16
C GLY A 211 13.47 -8.33 5.89
N GLU A 212 14.77 -8.14 6.07
CA GLU A 212 15.78 -8.27 5.02
C GLU A 212 15.81 -9.68 4.39
N CYS A 213 16.22 -9.73 3.12
CA CYS A 213 16.33 -10.96 2.31
C CYS A 213 15.01 -11.73 2.12
N VAL A 214 13.87 -11.04 2.17
CA VAL A 214 12.56 -11.66 1.99
C VAL A 214 12.01 -11.34 0.60
N GLU A 215 11.51 -12.37 -0.08
CA GLU A 215 10.95 -12.22 -1.42
C GLU A 215 9.65 -13.01 -1.62
N ASN A 216 8.78 -12.51 -2.49
CA ASN A 216 7.58 -13.21 -2.97
C ASN A 216 6.59 -13.57 -1.85
N ILE A 217 6.10 -12.56 -1.14
CA ILE A 217 5.00 -12.73 -0.18
C ILE A 217 3.68 -12.35 -0.85
N ALA A 218 2.66 -13.18 -0.65
CA ALA A 218 1.28 -12.82 -0.96
C ALA A 218 0.36 -12.98 0.26
N ILE A 219 -0.58 -12.06 0.44
CA ILE A 219 -1.68 -12.19 1.40
C ILE A 219 -2.99 -11.87 0.69
N ARG A 220 -4.01 -12.70 0.89
CA ARG A 220 -5.31 -12.48 0.26
C ARG A 220 -6.51 -12.99 1.05
N ASP A 221 -7.66 -12.39 0.74
CA ASP A 221 -8.98 -12.88 1.15
C ASP A 221 -9.18 -12.99 2.67
N LEU A 222 -8.70 -12.01 3.44
CA LEU A 222 -8.84 -11.99 4.90
C LEU A 222 -8.84 -10.58 5.48
N GLU A 223 -9.24 -10.48 6.75
CA GLU A 223 -9.08 -9.26 7.55
C GLU A 223 -7.93 -9.40 8.55
N LEU A 224 -7.02 -8.42 8.53
CA LEU A 224 -6.10 -8.11 9.61
C LEU A 224 -6.75 -7.07 10.50
N TYR A 225 -6.81 -7.33 11.80
CA TYR A 225 -7.51 -6.46 12.75
C TYR A 225 -6.67 -6.14 13.98
N GLY A 226 -6.50 -4.86 14.28
CA GLY A 226 -5.88 -4.40 15.53
C GLY A 226 -6.90 -4.32 16.66
N SER A 227 -6.67 -5.00 17.78
CA SER A 227 -7.49 -4.78 19.00
C SER A 227 -7.25 -3.39 19.61
N SER A 228 -6.09 -2.80 19.32
CA SER A 228 -5.72 -1.42 19.62
C SER A 228 -5.00 -0.82 18.43
N ASN A 229 -5.15 0.49 18.25
CA ASN A 229 -4.45 1.30 17.26
C ASN A 229 -3.29 2.12 17.89
N GLU A 230 -2.87 1.77 19.10
CA GLU A 230 -1.74 2.40 19.77
C GLU A 230 -0.41 1.78 19.32
N ASN A 231 0.26 2.48 18.40
CA ASN A 231 1.56 2.10 17.84
C ASN A 231 1.56 0.64 17.30
N THR A 232 0.46 0.24 16.68
CA THR A 232 0.31 -1.08 16.07
C THR A 232 0.40 -1.00 14.55
N SER A 233 0.95 -2.04 13.93
CA SER A 233 0.94 -2.18 12.48
C SER A 233 0.25 -3.47 12.07
N GLY A 234 -0.55 -3.44 11.00
CA GLY A 234 -1.05 -4.68 10.40
C GLY A 234 0.11 -5.47 9.81
N ILE A 235 0.94 -4.81 9.01
CA ILE A 235 2.21 -5.34 8.54
C ILE A 235 3.28 -4.27 8.72
N GLU A 236 4.41 -4.65 9.30
CA GLU A 236 5.62 -3.83 9.37
C GLU A 236 6.71 -4.46 8.51
N ALA A 237 7.22 -3.73 7.53
CA ALA A 237 8.43 -4.08 6.81
C ALA A 237 9.58 -3.24 7.36
N VAL A 238 10.68 -3.88 7.77
CA VAL A 238 11.82 -3.19 8.37
C VAL A 238 13.14 -3.81 7.92
N GLY A 239 14.10 -2.97 7.55
CA GLY A 239 15.44 -3.43 7.17
C GLY A 239 16.46 -2.29 7.06
N ALA A 240 17.71 -2.64 6.80
CA ALA A 240 18.82 -1.68 6.71
C ALA A 240 19.73 -1.95 5.52
N PHE A 241 20.12 -3.22 5.31
CA PHE A 241 21.23 -3.57 4.42
C PHE A 241 20.77 -4.29 3.15
N MET A 242 20.12 -5.45 3.30
CA MET A 242 19.73 -6.29 2.17
C MET A 242 18.29 -6.01 1.76
N SER A 243 18.07 -5.66 0.49
CA SER A 243 16.75 -5.35 -0.07
C SER A 243 15.77 -6.52 0.07
N SER A 244 14.49 -6.23 -0.12
CA SER A 244 13.42 -7.22 -0.15
C SER A 244 12.38 -6.81 -1.18
N GLN A 245 11.76 -7.77 -1.86
CA GLN A 245 11.00 -7.49 -3.08
C GLN A 245 9.83 -8.45 -3.33
N ASN A 246 8.90 -8.02 -4.19
CA ASN A 246 7.73 -8.77 -4.66
C ASN A 246 6.72 -9.07 -3.55
N PHE A 247 5.87 -8.09 -3.28
CA PHE A 247 4.84 -8.17 -2.25
C PHE A 247 3.45 -7.92 -2.84
N TYR A 248 2.54 -8.88 -2.67
CA TYR A 248 1.20 -8.83 -3.26
C TYR A 248 0.11 -8.96 -2.19
N PHE A 249 -0.73 -7.94 -2.07
CA PHE A 249 -1.86 -7.91 -1.16
C PHE A 249 -3.14 -7.81 -1.97
N GLU A 250 -4.03 -8.80 -1.89
CA GLU A 250 -5.23 -8.88 -2.73
C GLU A 250 -6.48 -9.09 -1.87
N ARG A 251 -7.45 -8.16 -1.91
CA ARG A 251 -8.67 -8.24 -1.08
C ARG A 251 -8.35 -8.44 0.41
N VAL A 252 -7.32 -7.74 0.89
CA VAL A 252 -6.94 -7.72 2.32
C VAL A 252 -7.55 -6.50 2.98
N VAL A 253 -8.14 -6.71 4.15
CA VAL A 253 -8.65 -5.62 4.99
C VAL A 253 -7.64 -5.34 6.10
N PHE A 254 -7.19 -4.08 6.23
CA PHE A 254 -6.34 -3.58 7.31
C PHE A 254 -7.17 -2.68 8.22
N ASN A 255 -7.61 -3.21 9.36
CA ASN A 255 -8.62 -2.57 10.20
C ASN A 255 -8.07 -2.21 11.59
N ASN A 256 -8.28 -0.97 12.02
CA ASN A 256 -8.02 -0.48 13.38
C ASN A 256 -6.56 -0.64 13.87
N PHE A 257 -5.58 -0.40 13.00
CA PHE A 257 -4.17 -0.30 13.40
C PHE A 257 -3.74 1.15 13.60
N ASN A 258 -2.56 1.41 14.18
CA ASN A 258 -1.94 2.72 14.01
C ASN A 258 -1.63 2.95 12.53
N ARG A 259 -0.96 1.98 11.91
CA ARG A 259 -0.67 1.95 10.47
C ARG A 259 -1.15 0.63 9.89
N GLY A 260 -1.93 0.66 8.81
CA GLY A 260 -2.36 -0.59 8.16
C GLY A 260 -1.13 -1.36 7.64
N PHE A 261 -0.32 -0.67 6.84
CA PHE A 261 0.98 -1.12 6.37
C PHE A 261 2.05 -0.07 6.70
N TYR A 262 3.19 -0.49 7.23
CA TYR A 262 4.31 0.40 7.54
C TYR A 262 5.62 -0.19 7.02
N ALA A 263 6.26 0.45 6.03
CA ALA A 263 7.61 0.10 5.60
C ALA A 263 8.62 1.14 6.07
N HIS A 264 9.72 0.69 6.67
CA HIS A 264 10.79 1.59 7.06
C HIS A 264 12.21 1.07 6.97
N GLY A 265 13.13 2.00 6.68
CA GLY A 265 14.56 1.77 6.79
C GLY A 265 15.04 1.99 8.23
N LEU A 266 16.13 1.32 8.64
CA LEU A 266 16.75 1.60 9.93
C LEU A 266 17.74 2.78 9.83
N PRO A 267 17.91 3.57 10.92
CA PRO A 267 18.81 4.72 10.93
C PRO A 267 20.29 4.38 10.69
N ILE A 268 20.70 3.13 10.88
CA ILE A 268 22.10 2.69 10.73
C ILE A 268 22.63 2.83 9.30
N THR A 269 21.74 2.80 8.31
CA THR A 269 22.07 3.06 6.89
C THR A 269 21.41 4.34 6.39
N THR A 270 21.07 5.27 7.30
CA THR A 270 20.35 6.51 6.96
C THR A 270 19.08 6.19 6.17
N PHE A 271 18.32 5.19 6.63
CA PHE A 271 17.05 4.77 6.02
C PHE A 271 17.16 4.25 4.58
N ALA A 272 18.36 3.90 4.10
CA ALA A 272 18.60 3.51 2.70
C ALA A 272 18.12 2.10 2.31
N TRP A 273 17.26 1.47 3.11
CA TRP A 273 16.74 0.15 2.78
C TRP A 273 15.78 0.23 1.58
N GLN A 274 15.89 -0.74 0.68
CA GLN A 274 15.04 -0.84 -0.50
C GLN A 274 13.98 -1.92 -0.29
N PHE A 275 12.73 -1.55 -0.55
CA PHE A 275 11.56 -2.41 -0.42
C PHE A 275 10.64 -2.23 -1.63
N ASP A 276 10.84 -3.11 -2.61
CA ASP A 276 10.40 -2.93 -3.98
C ASP A 276 9.25 -3.85 -4.40
N TYR A 277 8.60 -3.50 -5.52
CA TYR A 277 7.52 -4.28 -6.14
C TYR A 277 6.36 -4.60 -5.20
N VAL A 278 5.81 -3.56 -4.57
CA VAL A 278 4.69 -3.66 -3.63
C VAL A 278 3.36 -3.38 -4.33
N LYS A 279 2.40 -4.29 -4.22
CA LYS A 279 1.10 -4.19 -4.89
C LYS A 279 -0.03 -4.38 -3.88
N PHE A 280 -0.93 -3.41 -3.82
CA PHE A 280 -2.20 -3.51 -3.11
C PHE A 280 -3.32 -3.50 -4.14
N ASN A 281 -4.09 -4.57 -4.20
CA ASN A 281 -5.11 -4.79 -5.22
C ASN A 281 -6.45 -5.13 -4.53
N HIS A 282 -7.46 -4.27 -4.72
CA HIS A 282 -8.76 -4.38 -4.02
C HIS A 282 -8.67 -4.45 -2.49
N CYS A 283 -7.65 -3.81 -1.90
CA CYS A 283 -7.45 -3.78 -0.45
C CYS A 283 -8.33 -2.71 0.21
N ARG A 284 -8.60 -2.88 1.50
CA ARG A 284 -9.40 -1.93 2.30
C ARG A 284 -8.64 -1.52 3.55
N PHE A 285 -8.39 -0.23 3.72
CA PHE A 285 -7.72 0.34 4.89
C PHE A 285 -8.75 1.09 5.72
N VAL A 286 -9.10 0.55 6.88
CA VAL A 286 -10.29 0.98 7.63
C VAL A 286 -9.90 1.42 9.03
N TYR A 287 -10.20 2.68 9.35
CA TYR A 287 -9.99 3.28 10.66
C TYR A 287 -8.57 3.15 11.23
N ASN A 288 -7.56 3.19 10.35
CA ASN A 288 -6.17 3.25 10.78
C ASN A 288 -5.84 4.66 11.30
N ARG A 289 -5.26 4.75 12.50
CA ARG A 289 -5.09 6.00 13.26
C ARG A 289 -4.17 6.99 12.55
N ASP A 290 -2.97 6.56 12.20
CA ASP A 290 -1.95 7.41 11.59
C ASP A 290 -2.06 7.39 10.06
N ALA A 291 -1.94 6.20 9.45
CA ALA A 291 -2.04 6.05 8.01
C ALA A 291 -2.59 4.67 7.59
N GLY A 292 -3.27 4.58 6.45
CA GLY A 292 -3.53 3.29 5.81
C GLY A 292 -2.23 2.62 5.36
N ILE A 293 -1.45 3.35 4.55
CA ILE A 293 -0.11 2.97 4.11
C ILE A 293 0.87 4.06 4.54
N TYR A 294 1.97 3.66 5.17
CA TYR A 294 3.10 4.52 5.48
C TYR A 294 4.38 3.90 4.95
N SER A 295 5.19 4.67 4.25
CA SER A 295 6.49 4.24 3.75
C SER A 295 7.54 5.33 3.92
N ASP A 296 8.68 4.96 4.51
CA ASP A 296 9.89 5.80 4.55
C ASP A 296 11.11 5.15 3.86
N VAL A 297 10.89 4.07 3.10
CA VAL A 297 11.94 3.38 2.32
C VAL A 297 12.27 4.09 1.00
N ILE A 298 13.50 3.90 0.51
CA ILE A 298 14.00 4.49 -0.75
C ILE A 298 13.83 3.50 -1.91
N ASN A 299 13.50 3.99 -3.12
CA ASN A 299 13.22 3.23 -4.35
C ASN A 299 12.05 2.27 -4.19
N SER A 300 11.02 2.45 -5.01
CA SER A 300 9.74 1.83 -4.69
C SER A 300 8.87 1.79 -5.93
N ASP A 301 8.59 0.61 -6.48
CA ASP A 301 7.49 0.39 -7.45
C ASP A 301 6.23 -0.03 -6.68
N TRP A 302 5.49 0.98 -6.20
CA TRP A 302 4.28 0.77 -5.39
C TRP A 302 3.04 1.02 -6.23
N LYS A 303 2.17 0.02 -6.32
CA LYS A 303 0.88 0.13 -7.01
C LYS A 303 -0.26 -0.11 -6.05
N ILE A 304 -1.20 0.82 -6.04
CA ILE A 304 -2.42 0.78 -5.24
C ILE A 304 -3.58 0.84 -6.22
N GLU A 305 -4.28 -0.27 -6.37
CA GLU A 305 -5.28 -0.48 -7.42
C GLU A 305 -6.60 -0.96 -6.82
N GLY A 306 -7.73 -0.40 -7.27
CA GLY A 306 -9.07 -0.84 -6.84
C GLY A 306 -9.32 -0.73 -5.33
N SER A 307 -8.51 0.04 -4.60
CA SER A 307 -8.44 -0.01 -3.14
C SER A 307 -9.29 1.08 -2.50
N MET A 308 -9.68 0.87 -1.24
CA MET A 308 -10.51 1.82 -0.50
C MET A 308 -9.90 2.17 0.85
N PHE A 309 -9.80 3.46 1.14
CA PHE A 309 -9.38 4.00 2.43
C PHE A 309 -10.58 4.65 3.11
N LEU A 310 -10.98 4.08 4.24
CA LEU A 310 -12.00 4.62 5.15
C LEU A 310 -11.28 5.21 6.35
N ASN A 311 -10.95 6.50 6.25
CA ASN A 311 -10.13 7.16 7.25
C ASN A 311 -10.97 7.59 8.46
N PRO A 312 -10.42 7.48 9.68
CA PRO A 312 -11.07 8.06 10.84
C PRO A 312 -10.94 9.59 10.79
N LYS A 313 -11.65 10.31 11.67
CA LYS A 313 -11.57 11.78 11.73
C LYS A 313 -10.14 12.22 12.10
N ARG A 314 -9.52 13.12 11.34
CA ARG A 314 -8.23 13.73 11.73
C ARG A 314 -8.36 14.54 13.02
N THR A 315 -7.38 14.38 13.91
CA THR A 315 -7.22 15.17 15.14
C THR A 315 -5.73 15.53 15.32
N PRO A 316 -5.35 16.42 16.25
CA PRO A 316 -3.93 16.71 16.47
C PRO A 316 -3.08 15.49 16.85
N GLN A 317 -3.69 14.43 17.39
CA GLN A 317 -3.03 13.17 17.75
C GLN A 317 -3.22 12.05 16.72
N GLN A 318 -3.94 12.33 15.62
CA GLN A 318 -4.36 11.34 14.65
C GLN A 318 -4.31 11.92 13.24
N ASN A 319 -3.24 11.64 12.49
CA ASN A 319 -3.07 12.15 11.13
C ASN A 319 -4.15 11.64 10.17
N ALA A 320 -4.55 10.38 10.34
CA ALA A 320 -5.60 9.70 9.59
C ALA A 320 -5.37 9.69 8.06
N ASN A 321 -4.12 9.69 7.58
CA ASN A 321 -3.82 9.71 6.15
C ASN A 321 -4.26 8.40 5.47
N SER A 322 -4.69 8.44 4.21
CA SER A 322 -4.84 7.21 3.42
C SER A 322 -3.45 6.64 3.12
N MET A 323 -2.60 7.44 2.49
CA MET A 323 -1.24 7.06 2.12
C MET A 323 -0.24 8.18 2.48
N HIS A 324 0.90 7.79 3.06
CA HIS A 324 2.02 8.69 3.34
C HIS A 324 3.32 8.06 2.87
N PHE A 325 4.04 8.76 2.01
CA PHE A 325 5.33 8.34 1.45
C PHE A 325 6.37 9.43 1.72
N GLU A 326 7.31 9.18 2.62
CA GLU A 326 8.41 10.13 2.84
C GLU A 326 9.33 10.14 1.62
N HIS A 327 9.84 8.96 1.27
CA HIS A 327 10.59 8.72 0.05
C HIS A 327 9.79 7.77 -0.84
N ALA A 328 9.79 8.04 -2.14
CA ALA A 328 9.16 7.19 -3.12
C ALA A 328 9.91 7.23 -4.45
N GLY A 329 10.05 6.09 -5.10
CA GLY A 329 10.57 6.01 -6.47
C GLY A 329 9.47 6.26 -7.50
N ASP A 330 8.54 5.31 -7.59
CA ASP A 330 7.42 5.28 -8.54
C ASP A 330 6.13 4.82 -7.82
N ILE A 331 5.11 5.69 -7.81
CA ILE A 331 3.80 5.37 -7.23
C ILE A 331 2.74 5.43 -8.33
N LEU A 332 2.00 4.34 -8.49
CA LEU A 332 0.75 4.32 -9.24
C LEU A 332 -0.41 4.11 -8.28
N VAL A 333 -1.38 5.02 -8.34
CA VAL A 333 -2.67 4.89 -7.69
C VAL A 333 -3.73 4.84 -8.78
N SER A 334 -4.55 3.79 -8.82
CA SER A 334 -5.62 3.67 -9.80
C SER A 334 -6.90 3.09 -9.20
N ASP A 335 -8.05 3.53 -9.71
CA ASP A 335 -9.38 3.05 -9.29
C ASP A 335 -9.54 3.03 -7.76
N THR A 336 -8.92 4.00 -7.08
CA THR A 336 -8.77 4.00 -5.63
C THR A 336 -9.53 5.17 -5.03
N TYR A 337 -10.18 4.90 -3.91
CA TYR A 337 -10.99 5.86 -3.20
C TYR A 337 -10.44 6.09 -1.79
N GLY A 338 -10.30 7.35 -1.38
CA GLY A 338 -10.01 7.68 0.01
C GLY A 338 -10.98 8.69 0.59
N GLY A 339 -11.58 8.37 1.73
CA GLY A 339 -12.48 9.32 2.38
C GLY A 339 -13.10 8.81 3.66
N GLY A 340 -14.08 9.56 4.14
CA GLY A 340 -14.94 9.18 5.26
C GLY A 340 -16.41 9.53 5.00
N PHE A 341 -17.29 9.12 5.91
CA PHE A 341 -18.73 9.45 5.86
C PHE A 341 -19.00 10.90 6.29
N THR A 342 -20.23 11.37 6.14
CA THR A 342 -20.67 12.72 6.57
C THR A 342 -20.17 13.05 7.99
N ASN A 343 -19.47 14.18 8.15
CA ASN A 343 -18.76 14.66 9.36
C ASN A 343 -17.42 14.00 9.72
N ALA A 344 -17.01 12.94 9.01
CA ALA A 344 -15.64 12.45 9.10
C ALA A 344 -14.76 13.36 8.25
N ILE A 345 -14.09 14.34 8.87
CA ILE A 345 -13.20 15.29 8.17
C ILE A 345 -11.98 14.59 7.51
N GLY A 346 -11.84 13.26 7.68
CA GLY A 346 -10.84 12.42 6.99
C GLY A 346 -9.40 12.89 7.22
N GLY A 347 -8.44 12.28 6.53
CA GLY A 347 -7.04 12.71 6.51
C GLY A 347 -6.60 13.24 5.16
N ILE A 348 -5.38 12.90 4.74
CA ILE A 348 -4.84 13.23 3.42
C ILE A 348 -4.89 11.97 2.55
N TYR A 349 -5.42 12.07 1.33
CA TYR A 349 -5.47 10.91 0.42
C TYR A 349 -4.08 10.47 -0.04
N LEU A 350 -3.22 11.42 -0.43
CA LEU A 350 -1.81 11.13 -0.72
C LEU A 350 -0.91 12.24 -0.15
N ASP A 351 0.00 11.87 0.74
CA ASP A 351 1.01 12.78 1.31
C ASP A 351 2.40 12.28 0.91
N VAL A 352 3.15 13.10 0.17
CA VAL A 352 4.47 12.73 -0.34
C VAL A 352 5.49 13.81 -0.01
N THR A 353 6.65 13.43 0.51
CA THR A 353 7.71 14.39 0.86
C THR A 353 8.73 14.55 -0.27
N ASP A 354 9.32 13.46 -0.76
CA ASP A 354 10.45 13.47 -1.70
C ASP A 354 10.09 12.97 -3.12
N SER A 355 11.00 13.18 -4.09
CA SER A 355 10.82 13.04 -5.53
C SER A 355 10.51 11.63 -6.02
N ALA A 356 9.24 11.38 -6.31
CA ALA A 356 8.76 10.19 -7.02
C ALA A 356 8.04 10.53 -8.34
N ALA A 357 8.10 9.66 -9.34
CA ALA A 357 7.08 9.70 -10.38
C ALA A 357 5.76 9.21 -9.75
N ILE A 358 4.72 10.05 -9.81
CA ILE A 358 3.43 9.73 -9.19
C ILE A 358 2.38 9.80 -10.28
N THR A 359 1.63 8.74 -10.46
CA THR A 359 0.46 8.72 -11.35
C THR A 359 -0.78 8.34 -10.57
N VAL A 360 -1.82 9.15 -10.67
CA VAL A 360 -3.12 8.91 -10.03
C VAL A 360 -4.18 8.88 -11.12
N ILE A 361 -4.91 7.76 -11.24
CA ILE A 361 -5.84 7.50 -12.33
C ILE A 361 -7.22 7.11 -11.77
N ASN A 362 -8.28 7.68 -12.33
CA ASN A 362 -9.67 7.29 -12.03
C ASN A 362 -9.96 7.13 -10.53
N SER A 363 -9.35 7.99 -9.73
CA SER A 363 -9.37 7.92 -8.28
C SER A 363 -10.14 9.11 -7.72
N GLN A 364 -10.62 8.96 -6.49
CA GLN A 364 -11.43 9.98 -5.86
C GLN A 364 -11.08 10.13 -4.39
N SER A 365 -11.32 11.34 -3.87
CA SER A 365 -11.28 11.56 -2.43
C SER A 365 -12.40 12.45 -1.96
N GLU A 366 -13.07 12.07 -0.86
CA GLU A 366 -14.17 12.83 -0.28
C GLU A 366 -14.02 12.99 1.23
N SER A 367 -14.56 14.09 1.77
CA SER A 367 -14.49 14.40 3.20
C SER A 367 -13.07 14.31 3.75
N MET A 368 -12.11 14.89 3.04
CA MET A 368 -10.68 14.91 3.38
C MET A 368 -10.19 16.32 3.68
N THR A 369 -9.11 16.43 4.46
CA THR A 369 -8.42 17.71 4.68
C THR A 369 -7.59 18.15 3.46
N ALA A 370 -7.10 17.20 2.67
CA ALA A 370 -6.46 17.40 1.38
C ALA A 370 -6.52 16.10 0.54
N ALA A 371 -6.66 16.23 -0.78
CA ALA A 371 -6.51 15.11 -1.71
C ALA A 371 -5.02 14.78 -1.92
N LEU A 372 -4.17 15.79 -2.03
CA LEU A 372 -2.73 15.61 -2.17
C LEU A 372 -2.01 16.66 -1.32
N VAL A 373 -0.94 16.25 -0.64
CA VAL A 373 0.09 17.14 -0.13
C VAL A 373 1.43 16.70 -0.67
N TYR A 374 2.10 17.56 -1.42
CA TYR A 374 3.47 17.35 -1.89
C TYR A 374 4.43 18.26 -1.13
N ASN A 375 5.55 17.67 -0.70
CA ASN A 375 6.56 18.27 0.16
C ASN A 375 5.97 18.78 1.48
N GLY A 376 5.17 17.92 2.14
CA GLY A 376 4.48 18.23 3.39
C GLY A 376 5.44 18.70 4.49
N ALA A 377 6.53 17.97 4.68
CA ALA A 377 7.72 18.36 5.43
C ALA A 377 8.72 19.07 4.50
N VAL A 378 9.27 20.21 4.92
CA VAL A 378 10.16 21.01 4.07
C VAL A 378 11.55 20.36 4.04
N LEU A 379 11.92 19.75 2.91
CA LEU A 379 13.28 19.29 2.66
C LEU A 379 14.07 20.34 1.85
N PRO A 380 15.35 20.64 2.19
CA PRO A 380 16.16 21.65 1.51
C PRO A 380 16.32 21.44 0.00
N ASP A 381 16.40 20.18 -0.42
CA ASP A 381 16.63 19.78 -1.82
C ASP A 381 15.34 19.39 -2.56
N ALA A 382 14.17 19.47 -1.88
CA ALA A 382 12.89 19.14 -2.49
C ALA A 382 12.54 20.16 -3.59
N GLY A 383 12.71 19.74 -4.84
CA GLY A 383 12.30 20.49 -6.03
C GLY A 383 13.40 20.72 -7.08
N ASP A 384 14.64 20.30 -6.84
CA ASP A 384 15.71 20.44 -7.85
C ASP A 384 15.60 19.44 -9.00
N TYR A 385 14.92 18.30 -8.78
CA TYR A 385 14.56 17.32 -9.81
C TYR A 385 13.05 17.31 -10.05
N SER A 386 12.62 17.48 -11.32
CA SER A 386 11.22 17.63 -11.70
C SER A 386 10.61 16.37 -12.30
N TYR A 387 10.55 15.27 -11.53
CA TYR A 387 9.69 14.15 -11.94
C TYR A 387 8.22 14.62 -11.98
N PRO A 388 7.43 14.20 -12.97
CA PRO A 388 6.05 14.65 -13.08
C PRO A 388 5.17 13.96 -12.03
N ILE A 389 4.22 14.72 -11.48
CA ILE A 389 3.00 14.17 -10.88
C ILE A 389 1.91 14.22 -11.95
N MET A 390 1.30 13.08 -12.24
CA MET A 390 0.35 12.89 -13.33
C MET A 390 -1.03 12.51 -12.78
N PHE A 391 -2.04 13.35 -13.00
CA PHE A 391 -3.43 13.07 -12.63
C PHE A 391 -4.25 12.84 -13.90
N VAL A 392 -4.94 11.70 -13.98
CA VAL A 392 -5.75 11.28 -15.13
C VAL A 392 -7.17 10.90 -14.67
N ASN A 393 -8.20 11.59 -15.16
CA ASN A 393 -9.61 11.23 -14.96
C ASN A 393 -10.05 11.07 -13.48
N ASN A 394 -9.45 11.82 -12.56
CA ASN A 394 -9.80 11.77 -11.13
C ASN A 394 -10.96 12.72 -10.78
N ILE A 395 -11.57 12.52 -9.60
CA ILE A 395 -12.51 13.46 -8.99
C ILE A 395 -12.01 13.88 -7.60
N PHE A 396 -11.60 15.14 -7.45
CA PHE A 396 -11.07 15.67 -6.19
C PHE A 396 -11.75 16.98 -5.78
N ASP A 397 -12.46 16.94 -4.65
CA ASP A 397 -13.02 18.15 -4.02
C ASP A 397 -12.07 18.76 -2.98
N ALA A 398 -11.31 17.90 -2.30
CA ALA A 398 -10.39 18.32 -1.25
C ALA A 398 -9.14 19.02 -1.79
N PRO A 399 -8.51 19.94 -1.02
CA PRO A 399 -7.33 20.68 -1.47
C PRO A 399 -6.19 19.81 -2.01
N ILE A 400 -5.55 20.27 -3.09
CA ILE A 400 -4.32 19.73 -3.66
C ILE A 400 -3.22 20.75 -3.37
N ILE A 401 -2.22 20.35 -2.59
CA ILE A 401 -1.23 21.25 -2.00
C ILE A 401 0.15 20.90 -2.54
N PHE A 402 0.79 21.85 -3.21
CA PHE A 402 2.18 21.75 -3.64
C PHE A 402 3.01 22.79 -2.87
N LYS A 403 4.00 22.35 -2.10
CA LYS A 403 4.87 23.24 -1.31
C LYS A 403 6.30 23.36 -1.86
N ALA A 404 6.53 22.96 -3.10
CA ALA A 404 7.84 23.02 -3.75
C ALA A 404 7.69 23.05 -5.28
N ARG A 405 8.82 23.30 -5.95
CA ARG A 405 8.94 23.16 -7.41
C ARG A 405 8.58 21.74 -7.84
N ARG A 406 7.68 21.62 -8.83
CA ARG A 406 7.33 20.35 -9.46
C ARG A 406 6.77 20.54 -10.86
N THR A 407 6.74 19.48 -11.65
CA THR A 407 5.94 19.41 -12.87
C THR A 407 4.64 18.68 -12.55
N PHE A 408 3.51 19.30 -12.84
CA PHE A 408 2.19 18.70 -12.69
C PHE A 408 1.52 18.59 -14.06
N VAL A 409 1.19 17.36 -14.43
CA VAL A 409 0.44 17.04 -15.65
C VAL A 409 -0.92 16.54 -15.24
N SER A 410 -1.96 17.19 -15.73
CA SER A 410 -3.33 16.92 -15.32
C SER A 410 -4.18 16.81 -16.57
N THR A 411 -4.94 15.71 -16.68
CA THR A 411 -5.79 15.47 -17.84
C THR A 411 -7.13 14.85 -17.48
N GLY A 412 -8.21 15.43 -17.99
CA GLY A 412 -9.58 14.91 -17.85
C GLY A 412 -10.11 14.85 -16.41
N ASN A 413 -9.49 15.54 -15.44
CA ASN A 413 -9.92 15.48 -14.05
C ASN A 413 -11.09 16.43 -13.77
N LEU A 414 -11.84 16.12 -12.72
CA LEU A 414 -12.88 16.97 -12.15
C LEU A 414 -12.41 17.49 -10.79
N TYR A 415 -12.36 18.81 -10.66
CA TYR A 415 -11.95 19.48 -9.43
C TYR A 415 -13.09 20.31 -8.83
N GLY A 416 -13.12 20.36 -7.50
CA GLY A 416 -13.92 21.32 -6.74
C GLY A 416 -13.49 22.78 -6.96
N PRO A 417 -14.11 23.74 -6.24
CA PRO A 417 -13.72 25.14 -6.30
C PRO A 417 -12.43 25.40 -5.50
N LYS A 418 -11.48 26.16 -6.06
CA LYS A 418 -10.24 26.57 -5.36
C LYS A 418 -9.42 25.40 -4.80
N THR A 419 -9.35 24.30 -5.56
CA THR A 419 -8.69 23.06 -5.11
C THR A 419 -7.19 23.22 -4.94
N PHE A 420 -6.50 24.04 -5.75
CA PHE A 420 -5.03 24.09 -5.70
C PHE A 420 -4.49 25.18 -4.76
N ARG A 421 -3.48 24.79 -3.97
CA ARG A 421 -2.65 25.67 -3.14
C ARG A 421 -1.18 25.39 -3.48
N THR A 422 -0.54 26.28 -4.22
CA THR A 422 0.69 25.93 -4.95
C THR A 422 1.87 26.84 -4.60
N ASP A 423 3.07 26.28 -4.69
CA ASP A 423 4.33 27.02 -4.79
C ASP A 423 4.41 27.67 -6.18
N GLU A 424 4.93 28.89 -6.27
CA GLU A 424 5.04 29.65 -7.52
C GLU A 424 5.88 28.93 -8.59
N ARG A 425 6.79 28.04 -8.15
CA ARG A 425 7.66 27.24 -9.02
C ARG A 425 6.98 25.98 -9.55
N LEU A 426 5.72 25.71 -9.20
CA LEU A 426 4.95 24.63 -9.80
C LEU A 426 4.68 24.94 -11.28
N ARG A 427 5.00 24.00 -12.17
CA ARG A 427 4.70 24.07 -13.60
C ARG A 427 3.52 23.19 -13.93
N VAL A 428 2.47 23.76 -14.52
CA VAL A 428 1.21 23.05 -14.77
C VAL A 428 0.97 22.88 -16.28
N TYR A 429 0.65 21.64 -16.65
CA TYR A 429 0.14 21.24 -17.96
C TYR A 429 -1.25 20.60 -17.75
N SER A 430 -2.30 21.30 -18.14
CA SER A 430 -3.69 20.89 -17.87
C SER A 430 -4.47 20.72 -19.17
N THR A 431 -5.01 19.52 -19.42
CA THR A 431 -5.74 19.21 -20.65
C THR A 431 -7.08 18.55 -20.39
N GLY A 432 -8.17 19.22 -20.72
CA GLY A 432 -9.52 18.71 -20.53
C GLY A 432 -10.00 18.69 -19.06
N ASP A 433 -9.23 19.27 -18.13
CA ASP A 433 -9.67 19.36 -16.73
C ASP A 433 -10.84 20.33 -16.57
N ARG A 434 -11.81 19.91 -15.76
CA ARG A 434 -12.98 20.72 -15.43
C ARG A 434 -12.92 21.11 -13.96
N PHE A 435 -13.31 22.34 -13.71
CA PHE A 435 -13.40 22.90 -12.38
C PHE A 435 -14.84 23.32 -12.19
N CYS A 436 -15.41 22.97 -11.03
CA CYS A 436 -16.79 23.32 -10.73
C CYS A 436 -17.83 22.76 -11.72
N TYR A 437 -17.62 21.55 -12.25
CA TYR A 437 -18.35 21.02 -13.41
C TYR A 437 -19.87 20.81 -13.18
N ASP A 438 -20.30 20.37 -12.00
CA ASP A 438 -21.69 19.92 -11.80
C ASP A 438 -22.56 20.92 -11.01
N GLY A 439 -21.97 21.88 -10.29
CA GLY A 439 -22.73 22.84 -9.46
C GLY A 439 -23.47 22.24 -8.25
N TYR A 440 -23.88 20.97 -8.31
CA TYR A 440 -24.60 20.21 -7.28
C TYR A 440 -23.69 19.24 -6.51
N THR A 441 -22.92 18.40 -7.22
CA THR A 441 -22.11 17.34 -6.59
C THR A 441 -20.88 17.87 -5.84
N LEU A 442 -20.33 19.01 -6.26
CA LEU A 442 -19.12 19.62 -5.68
C LEU A 442 -19.38 21.01 -5.05
N GLY A 443 -20.64 21.34 -4.74
CA GLY A 443 -20.99 22.55 -3.97
C GLY A 443 -20.56 23.90 -4.59
N CYS A 444 -20.50 24.00 -5.93
CA CYS A 444 -19.85 25.11 -6.62
C CYS A 444 -20.71 26.35 -6.87
N GLN A 445 -21.90 26.44 -6.27
CA GLN A 445 -22.77 27.61 -6.42
C GLN A 445 -22.02 28.87 -5.92
N ASN A 446 -21.75 29.81 -6.84
CA ASN A 446 -21.05 31.10 -6.64
C ASN A 446 -19.50 31.11 -6.69
N ALA A 447 -18.82 30.00 -7.00
CA ALA A 447 -17.35 29.91 -6.98
C ALA A 447 -16.66 29.93 -8.36
N MET A 448 -17.42 30.12 -9.45
CA MET A 448 -16.97 29.91 -10.83
C MET A 448 -15.91 30.89 -11.37
N SER A 449 -15.50 31.91 -10.60
CA SER A 449 -14.71 33.04 -11.12
C SER A 449 -13.27 33.14 -10.60
N SER A 450 -12.77 32.19 -9.81
CA SER A 450 -11.41 32.25 -9.26
C SER A 450 -10.42 31.36 -10.03
N ASN A 451 -9.24 31.90 -10.38
CA ASN A 451 -8.10 31.14 -10.89
C ASN A 451 -7.89 29.86 -10.08
N ASN A 452 -8.04 28.71 -10.73
CA ASN A 452 -7.99 27.43 -10.01
C ASN A 452 -6.58 27.00 -9.62
N PHE A 453 -5.56 27.49 -10.33
CA PHE A 453 -4.16 27.40 -9.93
C PHE A 453 -3.76 28.76 -9.35
N ASP A 454 -3.53 28.83 -8.03
CA ASP A 454 -3.38 30.09 -7.29
C ASP A 454 -2.07 30.83 -7.60
N LYS A 455 -0.92 30.17 -7.47
CA LYS A 455 0.42 30.74 -7.69
C LYS A 455 1.23 30.05 -8.79
N ALA A 456 0.80 28.88 -9.22
CA ALA A 456 1.55 28.06 -10.16
C ALA A 456 1.78 28.78 -11.49
N THR A 457 2.90 28.47 -12.13
CA THR A 457 3.17 28.83 -13.52
C THR A 457 2.42 27.84 -14.43
N VAL A 458 1.30 28.26 -14.98
CA VAL A 458 0.56 27.47 -15.98
C VAL A 458 1.29 27.57 -17.32
N VAL A 459 1.88 26.47 -17.78
CA VAL A 459 2.60 26.40 -19.07
C VAL A 459 1.61 26.20 -20.21
N PHE A 460 0.65 25.31 -20.01
CA PHE A 460 -0.40 25.03 -20.98
C PHE A 460 -1.69 24.64 -20.25
N MET A 461 -2.81 25.24 -20.67
CA MET A 461 -4.14 24.86 -20.22
C MET A 461 -5.13 24.91 -21.38
N THR A 462 -5.81 23.81 -21.66
CA THR A 462 -6.84 23.79 -22.70
C THR A 462 -8.04 24.66 -22.32
N GLY A 463 -8.61 25.33 -23.31
CA GLY A 463 -9.87 26.03 -23.17
C GLY A 463 -11.04 25.07 -22.90
N GLN A 464 -12.14 25.65 -22.44
CA GLN A 464 -13.40 24.95 -22.18
C GLN A 464 -14.52 25.78 -22.79
N PRO A 465 -15.42 25.20 -23.60
CA PRO A 465 -16.61 25.91 -24.07
C PRO A 465 -17.60 26.17 -22.92
N ASP A 466 -18.56 27.07 -23.15
CA ASP A 466 -19.72 27.19 -22.26
C ASP A 466 -20.49 25.86 -22.26
N GLU A 467 -20.83 25.33 -21.08
CA GLU A 467 -21.60 24.10 -20.91
C GLU A 467 -22.69 24.30 -19.85
N GLY A 468 -23.94 24.49 -20.30
CA GLY A 468 -25.07 24.76 -19.42
C GLY A 468 -24.84 26.02 -18.58
N MET A 469 -24.77 25.86 -17.26
CA MET A 469 -24.50 26.95 -16.32
C MET A 469 -23.00 27.26 -16.16
N VAL A 470 -22.11 26.40 -16.64
CA VAL A 470 -20.65 26.57 -16.53
C VAL A 470 -20.15 27.47 -17.66
N LYS A 471 -19.52 28.59 -17.30
CA LYS A 471 -18.91 29.53 -18.25
C LYS A 471 -17.57 28.98 -18.73
N GLY A 472 -17.36 29.04 -20.04
CA GLY A 472 -16.14 28.62 -20.70
C GLY A 472 -14.97 29.56 -20.42
N ARG A 473 -13.78 29.08 -20.79
CA ARG A 473 -12.53 29.82 -20.75
C ARG A 473 -11.72 29.54 -22.02
N SER A 474 -10.90 30.50 -22.44
CA SER A 474 -9.99 30.32 -23.58
C SER A 474 -8.86 29.35 -23.26
N THR A 475 -8.28 28.75 -24.30
CA THR A 475 -6.98 28.08 -24.18
C THR A 475 -5.93 29.09 -23.76
N PHE A 476 -5.10 28.70 -22.80
CA PHE A 476 -4.03 29.51 -22.26
C PHE A 476 -2.67 28.89 -22.56
N PHE A 477 -1.77 29.70 -23.11
CA PHE A 477 -0.36 29.40 -23.25
C PHE A 477 0.41 30.30 -22.30
N GLY A 478 1.26 29.70 -21.47
CA GLY A 478 2.11 30.42 -20.51
C GLY A 478 3.24 31.18 -21.18
N THR A 479 4.20 31.66 -20.38
CA THR A 479 5.43 32.25 -20.89
C THR A 479 6.32 31.15 -21.50
N ASP A 480 7.11 31.50 -22.51
CA ASP A 480 8.12 30.62 -23.12
C ASP A 480 7.57 29.44 -23.96
N VAL A 481 6.37 29.58 -24.52
CA VAL A 481 5.82 28.62 -25.51
C VAL A 481 6.23 29.01 -26.93
N GLN A 482 6.94 28.12 -27.63
CA GLN A 482 7.25 28.26 -29.05
C GLN A 482 6.52 27.18 -29.88
N PHE A 483 5.81 27.60 -30.93
CA PHE A 483 5.20 26.67 -31.88
C PHE A 483 6.21 26.31 -32.97
N GLY A 484 6.48 25.01 -33.15
CA GLY A 484 7.38 24.51 -34.20
C GLY A 484 6.75 24.44 -35.59
N ALA A 485 5.45 24.72 -35.72
CA ALA A 485 4.69 24.72 -36.95
C ALA A 485 3.65 25.84 -36.95
N MET A 486 2.99 26.07 -38.10
CA MET A 486 1.92 27.06 -38.22
C MET A 486 0.76 26.76 -37.26
N VAL A 487 0.24 27.78 -36.60
CA VAL A 487 -0.97 27.70 -35.77
C VAL A 487 -2.16 28.16 -36.59
N GLN A 488 -3.18 27.30 -36.71
CA GLN A 488 -4.42 27.65 -37.39
C GLN A 488 -5.42 28.26 -36.41
N MET A 489 -5.79 29.53 -36.65
CA MET A 489 -6.81 30.23 -35.88
C MET A 489 -8.20 29.99 -36.51
N PRO A 490 -9.29 30.04 -35.71
CA PRO A 490 -10.64 29.96 -36.26
C PRO A 490 -10.89 31.13 -37.22
N SER A 491 -11.50 30.83 -38.36
CA SER A 491 -11.82 31.81 -39.40
C SER A 491 -13.26 32.31 -39.23
N LEU A 492 -13.44 33.62 -39.10
CA LEU A 492 -14.73 34.28 -38.90
C LEU A 492 -14.93 35.42 -39.92
N LEU A 493 -16.17 35.85 -40.10
CA LEU A 493 -16.49 37.11 -40.77
C LEU A 493 -16.46 38.27 -39.77
N GLN A 494 -16.28 39.50 -40.24
CA GLN A 494 -16.22 40.69 -39.39
C GLN A 494 -17.46 40.83 -38.49
N ASN A 495 -18.64 40.57 -39.05
CA ASN A 495 -19.91 40.64 -38.33
C ASN A 495 -20.12 39.47 -37.34
N ALA A 496 -19.29 38.44 -37.40
CA ALA A 496 -19.31 37.27 -36.52
C ALA A 496 -18.23 37.33 -35.44
N LEU A 497 -17.42 38.39 -35.39
CA LEU A 497 -16.42 38.58 -34.34
C LEU A 497 -17.13 38.70 -32.98
N PRO A 498 -16.85 37.81 -32.01
CA PRO A 498 -17.60 37.77 -30.76
C PRO A 498 -17.23 38.94 -29.86
N ALA A 499 -18.23 39.57 -29.26
CA ALA A 499 -18.04 40.65 -28.28
C ALA A 499 -17.54 40.13 -26.92
N GLY A 500 -16.95 41.02 -26.12
CA GLY A 500 -16.62 40.74 -24.71
C GLY A 500 -15.51 39.70 -24.48
N LYS A 501 -14.65 39.47 -25.47
CA LYS A 501 -13.50 38.55 -25.32
C LYS A 501 -12.33 39.23 -24.59
N PRO A 502 -11.52 38.48 -23.81
CA PRO A 502 -10.34 39.02 -23.15
C PRO A 502 -9.29 39.55 -24.14
N ASN A 503 -8.52 40.55 -23.73
CA ASN A 503 -7.33 41.00 -24.48
C ASN A 503 -6.40 39.83 -24.80
N GLY A 504 -5.82 39.83 -26.00
CA GLY A 504 -4.98 38.74 -26.52
C GLY A 504 -5.75 37.59 -27.17
N SER A 505 -7.09 37.59 -27.15
CA SER A 505 -7.88 36.62 -27.94
C SER A 505 -7.60 36.80 -29.44
N MET A 506 -7.32 35.72 -30.16
CA MET A 506 -6.96 35.74 -31.59
C MET A 506 -7.91 34.91 -32.45
N VAL A 507 -8.25 35.42 -33.63
CA VAL A 507 -8.97 34.73 -34.71
C VAL A 507 -8.40 35.17 -36.06
N TYR A 508 -8.79 34.52 -37.15
CA TYR A 508 -8.59 35.03 -38.50
C TYR A 508 -9.91 35.63 -39.02
N CYS A 509 -9.96 36.92 -39.34
CA CYS A 509 -11.14 37.52 -39.96
C CYS A 509 -11.00 37.43 -41.48
N SER A 510 -11.82 36.62 -42.12
CA SER A 510 -11.71 36.26 -43.55
C SER A 510 -12.09 37.36 -44.54
N ASP A 511 -12.89 38.35 -44.13
CA ASP A 511 -13.37 39.46 -44.95
C ASP A 511 -12.96 40.84 -44.41
N CYS A 512 -12.07 40.88 -43.40
CA CYS A 512 -11.63 42.14 -42.82
C CYS A 512 -10.53 42.83 -43.63
N ARG A 513 -10.48 44.16 -43.52
CA ARG A 513 -9.37 45.01 -43.97
C ARG A 513 -8.24 44.98 -42.94
N ARG A 514 -7.00 44.81 -43.40
CA ARG A 514 -5.78 44.93 -42.58
C ARG A 514 -5.63 46.35 -42.02
N ASP A 515 -4.93 46.45 -40.90
CA ASP A 515 -4.59 47.71 -40.22
C ASP A 515 -5.83 48.55 -39.83
N THR A 516 -6.91 47.91 -39.38
CA THR A 516 -8.14 48.59 -38.94
C THR A 516 -8.45 48.41 -37.45
N THR A 517 -8.82 49.51 -36.80
CA THR A 517 -9.27 49.54 -35.40
C THR A 517 -10.52 50.42 -35.27
N PRO A 518 -11.69 49.88 -34.88
CA PRO A 518 -11.99 48.44 -34.77
C PRO A 518 -11.90 47.74 -36.15
N CYS A 519 -11.80 46.41 -36.16
CA CYS A 519 -11.84 45.60 -37.39
C CYS A 519 -13.00 46.00 -38.32
N GLN A 520 -12.68 46.33 -39.59
CA GLN A 520 -13.67 46.69 -40.62
C GLN A 520 -13.78 45.62 -41.71
N ALA A 521 -14.99 45.38 -42.22
CA ALA A 521 -15.25 44.45 -43.32
C ALA A 521 -14.79 45.01 -44.69
N GLY A 522 -14.86 44.17 -45.73
CA GLY A 522 -14.57 44.55 -47.11
C GLY A 522 -13.09 44.56 -47.46
N GLY A 523 -12.33 43.59 -46.93
CA GLY A 523 -10.94 43.29 -47.29
C GLY A 523 -10.76 41.81 -47.72
N SER A 524 -9.51 41.39 -47.88
CA SER A 524 -9.13 40.01 -48.27
C SER A 524 -8.73 39.12 -47.09
N GLY A 525 -8.97 39.59 -45.87
CA GLY A 525 -8.73 38.88 -44.64
C GLY A 525 -7.49 39.33 -43.86
N ALA A 526 -7.60 39.29 -42.54
CA ALA A 526 -6.60 39.77 -41.59
C ALA A 526 -6.61 38.92 -40.30
N PRO A 527 -5.45 38.62 -39.69
CA PRO A 527 -5.41 38.20 -38.30
C PRO A 527 -6.09 39.27 -37.43
N ALA A 528 -6.98 38.86 -36.55
CA ALA A 528 -7.67 39.77 -35.64
C ALA A 528 -7.33 39.41 -34.19
N MET A 529 -7.01 40.43 -33.39
CA MET A 529 -6.69 40.30 -31.98
C MET A 529 -7.49 41.31 -31.14
N VAL A 530 -7.93 40.90 -29.95
CA VAL A 530 -8.52 41.85 -29.00
C VAL A 530 -7.44 42.63 -28.27
N VAL A 531 -7.48 43.96 -28.35
CA VAL A 531 -6.61 44.88 -27.60
C VAL A 531 -7.45 46.05 -27.10
N GLY A 532 -7.36 46.37 -25.81
CA GLY A 532 -8.18 47.43 -25.21
C GLY A 532 -9.68 47.14 -25.31
N ASN A 533 -10.10 45.88 -25.18
CA ASN A 533 -11.49 45.40 -25.27
C ASN A 533 -12.17 45.61 -26.64
N GLN A 534 -11.41 45.78 -27.72
CA GLN A 534 -11.91 45.87 -29.09
C GLN A 534 -11.09 45.00 -30.04
N TRP A 535 -11.73 44.51 -31.11
CA TRP A 535 -11.04 43.76 -32.17
C TRP A 535 -10.21 44.70 -33.05
N ILE A 536 -8.92 44.40 -33.17
CA ILE A 536 -7.97 45.05 -34.08
C ILE A 536 -7.58 44.04 -35.16
N CYS A 537 -7.60 44.48 -36.42
CA CYS A 537 -7.20 43.68 -37.56
C CYS A 537 -5.77 44.08 -37.96
N LEU A 538 -4.85 43.12 -37.84
CA LEU A 538 -3.41 43.24 -38.05
C LEU A 538 -2.98 43.13 -39.52
#